data_AF-A0A244BVG6-F1
#
_entry.id   AF-A0A244BVG6-F1
#
_cell.length_a   1.000
_cell.length_b   1.000
_cell.length_c   1.000
_cell.angle_alpha   90.00
_cell.angle_beta   90.00
_cell.angle_gamma   90.00
#
_symmetry.space_group_name_H-M   'P 1'
#
loop_
_entity.id
_entity.type
_entity.pdbx_description
1 polymer ?
#
loop_
_entity_poly.entity_id
_entity_poly.type
_entity_poly.pdbx_seq_one_letter_code
_entity_poly.pdbx_strand_id
1 'polypeptide(L)'
;MSKIDYQALREAVEKATKGKWAVEFDDEIYSTDGINHEQIAMVFSENESRDAEFIAAANPATVLALLGELEAAENNLIDSECHVAELEEALRDKQALLEASEKRIAELEAELVSQTYKLHELSGNSPVTPDGWISCSERMPAQDDWILIYSKHGEYMAGQVQGEYVELSDGTLSWLGNALYWMPLPEPPQEVK
;
A
#
# COMPACT_ATOMS: atom_id res chain seq x y z
N MET A 1 18.60 -16.15 35.97
CA MET A 1 17.48 -15.85 36.90
C MET A 1 16.80 -17.16 37.22
N SER A 2 16.57 -17.47 38.50
CA SER A 2 15.83 -18.67 38.87
C SER A 2 14.37 -18.49 38.45
N LYS A 3 13.76 -19.50 37.82
CA LYS A 3 12.34 -19.46 37.47
C LYS A 3 11.54 -19.50 38.78
N ILE A 4 10.65 -18.54 38.99
CA ILE A 4 9.74 -18.55 40.14
C ILE A 4 8.78 -19.72 39.96
N ASP A 5 8.61 -20.53 40.99
CA ASP A 5 7.61 -21.60 41.01
C ASP A 5 6.27 -21.04 41.52
N TYR A 6 5.42 -20.64 40.58
CA TYR A 6 4.11 -20.04 40.90
C TYR A 6 3.15 -21.04 41.55
N GLN A 7 3.29 -22.34 41.28
CA GLN A 7 2.45 -23.37 41.88
C GLN A 7 2.83 -23.57 43.34
N ALA A 8 4.13 -23.70 43.62
CA ALA A 8 4.64 -23.75 44.99
C ALA A 8 4.25 -22.48 45.78
N LEU A 9 4.27 -21.31 45.13
CA LEU A 9 3.84 -20.07 45.75
C LEU A 9 2.34 -20.06 46.07
N ARG A 10 1.46 -20.54 45.17
CA ARG A 10 0.02 -20.69 45.44
C ARG A 10 -0.23 -21.60 46.64
N GLU A 11 0.42 -22.76 46.68
CA GLU A 11 0.29 -23.71 47.79
C GLU A 11 0.79 -23.14 49.12
N ALA A 12 1.87 -22.36 49.09
CA ALA A 12 2.38 -21.67 50.28
C ALA A 12 1.38 -20.62 50.78
N VAL A 13 0.76 -19.88 49.86
CA VAL A 13 -0.20 -18.83 50.19
C VAL A 13 -1.51 -19.40 50.75
N GLU A 14 -1.99 -20.54 50.25
CA GLU A 14 -3.17 -21.22 50.79
C GLU A 14 -2.98 -21.71 52.22
N LYS A 15 -1.76 -22.11 52.58
CA LYS A 15 -1.38 -22.58 53.93
C LYS A 15 -1.13 -21.43 54.91
N ALA A 16 -0.94 -20.22 54.40
CA ALA A 16 -0.60 -19.05 55.21
C ALA A 16 -1.84 -18.50 55.95
N THR A 17 -1.61 -17.84 57.10
CA THR A 17 -2.68 -17.19 57.85
C THR A 17 -3.31 -16.06 57.01
N LYS A 18 -4.61 -16.15 56.78
CA LYS A 18 -5.34 -15.15 55.98
C LYS A 18 -5.57 -13.88 56.78
N GLY A 19 -5.47 -12.73 56.14
CA GLY A 19 -5.77 -11.44 56.76
C GLY A 19 -4.66 -10.41 56.54
N LYS A 20 -4.80 -9.25 57.18
CA LYS A 20 -3.80 -8.19 57.12
C LYS A 20 -2.61 -8.57 58.00
N TRP A 21 -1.42 -8.64 57.40
CA TRP A 21 -0.19 -9.01 58.10
C TRP A 21 0.47 -7.83 58.82
N ALA A 22 -0.33 -6.98 59.48
CA ALA A 22 0.15 -5.78 60.13
C ALA A 22 -0.71 -5.40 61.33
N VAL A 23 -0.03 -5.02 62.42
CA VAL A 23 -0.61 -4.30 63.54
C VAL A 23 0.20 -3.03 63.75
N GLU A 24 -0.51 -1.93 63.96
CA GLU A 24 0.06 -0.62 64.26
C GLU A 24 0.00 -0.43 65.78
N PHE A 25 1.16 -0.23 66.40
CA PHE A 25 1.29 0.12 67.82
C PHE A 25 2.11 1.41 67.89
N ASP A 26 1.50 2.47 68.41
CA ASP A 26 2.05 3.83 68.38
C ASP A 26 2.47 4.26 66.96
N ASP A 27 3.73 4.63 66.73
CA ASP A 27 4.26 5.05 65.43
C ASP A 27 4.97 3.89 64.66
N GLU A 28 4.79 2.63 65.08
CA GLU A 28 5.50 1.46 64.52
C GLU A 28 4.55 0.37 63.97
N ILE A 29 4.93 -0.21 62.83
CA ILE A 29 4.21 -1.30 62.17
C ILE A 29 4.91 -2.63 62.46
N TYR A 30 4.16 -3.58 63.04
CA TYR A 30 4.61 -4.92 63.34
C TYR A 30 3.99 -5.94 62.39
N SER A 31 4.82 -6.81 61.80
CA SER A 31 4.34 -7.93 60.98
C SER A 31 3.73 -9.02 61.87
N THR A 32 2.40 -9.11 61.88
CA THR A 32 1.65 -10.09 62.68
C THR A 32 0.71 -10.93 61.83
N ASP A 33 0.12 -11.98 62.39
CA ASP A 33 -0.82 -12.88 61.72
C ASP A 33 -2.19 -12.23 61.41
N GLY A 34 -2.46 -11.04 61.96
CA GLY A 34 -3.70 -10.30 61.77
C GLY A 34 -4.94 -10.87 62.46
N ILE A 35 -4.82 -12.02 63.14
CA ILE A 35 -5.94 -12.69 63.82
C ILE A 35 -5.74 -12.62 65.34
N ASN A 36 -4.61 -13.11 65.83
CA ASN A 36 -4.27 -13.13 67.25
C ASN A 36 -3.17 -12.13 67.62
N HIS A 37 -2.73 -11.33 66.64
CA HIS A 37 -1.55 -10.46 66.75
C HIS A 37 -0.27 -11.24 67.05
N GLU A 38 -0.23 -12.51 66.63
CA GLU A 38 0.97 -13.34 66.76
C GLU A 38 2.04 -12.82 65.80
N GLN A 39 3.27 -12.67 66.28
CA GLN A 39 4.36 -12.17 65.47
C GLN A 39 4.74 -13.19 64.40
N ILE A 40 4.67 -12.81 63.12
CA ILE A 40 4.99 -13.69 61.98
C ILE A 40 6.37 -13.42 61.39
N ALA A 41 6.90 -12.20 61.59
CA ALA A 41 8.24 -11.82 61.16
C ALA A 41 8.82 -10.77 62.12
N MET A 42 10.13 -10.84 62.32
CA MET A 42 10.90 -9.86 63.07
C MET A 42 11.95 -9.26 62.13
N VAL A 43 11.91 -7.95 61.97
CA VAL A 43 12.79 -7.20 61.07
C VAL A 43 13.90 -6.57 61.91
N PHE A 44 15.15 -6.86 61.55
CA PHE A 44 16.33 -6.19 62.11
C PHE A 44 17.09 -5.55 60.95
N SER A 45 16.77 -4.30 60.65
CA SER A 45 17.31 -3.57 59.50
C SER A 45 17.36 -2.08 59.77
N GLU A 46 18.29 -1.37 59.14
CA GLU A 46 18.34 0.10 59.23
C GLU A 46 17.08 0.77 58.62
N ASN A 47 16.29 0.03 57.85
CA ASN A 47 15.02 0.45 57.24
C ASN A 47 13.81 -0.24 57.87
N GLU A 48 13.90 -0.64 59.13
CA GLU A 48 12.94 -1.48 59.86
C GLU A 48 11.47 -1.21 59.54
N SER A 49 11.04 0.07 59.61
CA SER A 49 9.65 0.47 59.30
C SER A 49 9.24 0.14 57.86
N ARG A 50 10.11 0.42 56.87
CA ARG A 50 9.78 0.25 55.44
C ARG A 50 9.76 -1.22 55.04
N ASP A 51 10.65 -2.02 55.61
CA ASP A 51 10.70 -3.46 55.35
C ASP A 51 9.49 -4.17 55.99
N ALA A 52 9.09 -3.75 57.21
CA ALA A 52 7.89 -4.25 57.87
C ALA A 52 6.61 -3.87 57.09
N GLU A 53 6.52 -2.64 56.59
CA GLU A 53 5.44 -2.18 55.71
C GLU A 53 5.35 -3.02 54.43
N PHE A 54 6.49 -3.28 53.78
CA PHE A 54 6.52 -4.09 52.57
C PHE A 54 6.05 -5.52 52.82
N ILE A 55 6.52 -6.17 53.89
CA ILE A 55 6.09 -7.53 54.28
C ILE A 55 4.58 -7.55 54.57
N ALA A 56 4.07 -6.55 55.28
CA ALA A 56 2.64 -6.43 55.57
C ALA A 56 1.78 -6.23 54.32
N ALA A 57 2.28 -5.47 53.35
CA ALA A 57 1.64 -5.27 52.04
C ALA A 57 1.66 -6.57 51.21
N ALA A 58 2.73 -7.35 51.28
CA ALA A 58 2.91 -8.64 50.60
C ALA A 58 2.21 -9.82 51.33
N ASN A 59 1.03 -9.58 51.89
CA ASN A 59 0.23 -10.60 52.55
C ASN A 59 -0.39 -11.61 51.55
N PRO A 60 -0.91 -12.76 52.03
CA PRO A 60 -1.54 -13.80 51.22
C PRO A 60 -2.60 -13.30 50.22
N ALA A 61 -3.42 -12.32 50.61
CA ALA A 61 -4.46 -11.79 49.73
C ALA A 61 -3.86 -11.00 48.56
N THR A 62 -2.87 -10.15 48.83
CA THR A 62 -2.14 -9.41 47.79
C THR A 62 -1.42 -10.37 46.85
N VAL A 63 -0.73 -11.38 47.37
CA VAL A 63 0.00 -12.35 46.52
C VAL A 63 -0.95 -13.15 45.64
N LEU A 64 -2.12 -13.58 46.16
CA LEU A 64 -3.14 -14.24 45.33
C LEU A 64 -3.68 -13.33 44.23
N ALA A 65 -3.94 -12.05 44.55
CA ALA A 65 -4.40 -11.07 43.56
C ALA A 65 -3.37 -10.91 42.42
N LEU A 66 -2.09 -10.73 42.76
CA LEU A 66 -1.01 -10.63 41.78
C LEU A 66 -0.86 -11.91 40.93
N LEU A 67 -0.98 -13.09 41.53
CA LEU A 67 -0.94 -14.35 40.81
C LEU A 67 -2.14 -14.53 39.87
N GLY A 68 -3.32 -14.03 40.25
CA GLY A 68 -4.51 -14.02 39.40
C GLY A 68 -4.38 -13.02 38.25
N GLU A 69 -3.86 -11.82 38.50
CA GLU A 69 -3.57 -10.83 37.46
C GLU A 69 -2.53 -11.35 36.46
N LEU A 70 -1.49 -12.04 36.94
CA LEU A 70 -0.48 -12.67 36.08
C LEU A 70 -1.09 -13.77 35.21
N GLU A 71 -1.88 -14.67 35.80
CA GLU A 71 -2.57 -15.74 35.06
C GLU A 71 -3.53 -15.16 34.01
N ALA A 72 -4.27 -14.10 34.34
CA ALA A 72 -5.12 -13.41 33.39
C ALA A 72 -4.33 -12.76 32.25
N ALA A 73 -3.19 -12.12 32.56
CA ALA A 73 -2.31 -11.52 31.56
C ALA A 73 -1.68 -12.58 30.63
N GLU A 74 -1.26 -13.73 31.17
CA GLU A 74 -0.74 -14.86 30.39
C GLU A 74 -1.82 -15.42 29.45
N ASN A 75 -3.04 -15.61 29.95
CA ASN A 75 -4.16 -16.08 29.11
C ASN A 75 -4.49 -15.08 27.99
N ASN A 76 -4.54 -13.78 28.29
CA ASN A 76 -4.76 -12.74 27.28
C ASN A 76 -3.64 -12.71 26.21
N LEU A 77 -2.39 -12.97 26.62
CA LEU A 77 -1.27 -13.06 25.69
C LEU A 77 -1.43 -14.25 24.76
N ILE A 78 -1.78 -15.43 25.29
CA ILE A 78 -2.04 -16.64 24.51
C ILE A 78 -3.18 -16.40 23.50
N ASP A 79 -4.28 -15.79 23.93
CA ASP A 79 -5.41 -15.45 23.04
C ASP A 79 -4.98 -14.48 21.93
N SER A 80 -4.18 -13.48 22.27
CA SER A 80 -3.65 -12.51 21.31
C SER A 80 -2.69 -13.15 20.30
N GLU A 81 -1.79 -14.04 20.77
CA GLU A 81 -0.87 -14.79 19.92
C GLU A 81 -1.62 -15.71 18.96
N CYS A 82 -2.69 -16.37 19.43
CA CYS A 82 -3.57 -17.18 18.59
C CYS A 82 -4.22 -16.33 17.48
N HIS A 83 -4.78 -15.18 17.83
CA HIS A 83 -5.41 -14.29 16.85
C HIS A 83 -4.41 -13.75 15.82
N VAL A 84 -3.17 -13.43 16.24
CA VAL A 84 -2.11 -13.01 15.32
C VAL A 84 -1.79 -14.13 14.33
N ALA A 85 -1.68 -15.39 14.78
CA ALA A 85 -1.43 -16.52 13.89
C ALA A 85 -2.54 -16.70 12.84
N GLU A 86 -3.81 -16.54 13.22
CA GLU A 86 -4.95 -16.58 12.29
C GLU A 86 -4.88 -15.45 11.25
N LEU A 87 -4.54 -14.22 11.67
CA LEU A 87 -4.40 -13.09 10.76
C LEU A 87 -3.22 -13.27 9.79
N GLU A 88 -2.11 -13.83 10.25
CA GLU A 88 -0.95 -14.14 9.41
C GLU A 88 -1.28 -15.19 8.34
N GLU A 89 -2.08 -16.21 8.68
CA GLU A 89 -2.58 -17.18 7.71
C GLU A 89 -3.49 -16.53 6.67
N ALA A 90 -4.49 -15.76 7.10
CA ALA A 90 -5.39 -15.05 6.19
C ALA A 90 -4.65 -14.06 5.27
N LEU A 91 -3.57 -13.43 5.77
CA LEU A 91 -2.74 -12.54 4.97
C LEU A 91 -1.97 -13.31 3.88
N ARG A 92 -1.40 -14.48 4.21
CA ARG A 92 -0.73 -15.35 3.24
C ARG A 92 -1.67 -15.78 2.12
N ASP A 93 -2.90 -16.18 2.46
CA ASP A 93 -3.90 -16.57 1.46
C ASP A 93 -4.26 -15.40 0.53
N LYS A 94 -4.44 -14.20 1.08
CA LYS A 94 -4.71 -13.00 0.26
C LYS A 94 -3.54 -12.65 -0.64
N GLN A 95 -2.30 -12.80 -0.17
CA GLN A 95 -1.11 -12.60 -1.01
C GLN A 95 -1.06 -13.59 -2.18
N ALA A 96 -1.32 -14.88 -1.92
CA ALA A 96 -1.38 -15.89 -2.98
C ALA A 96 -2.48 -15.60 -4.01
N LEU A 97 -3.66 -15.12 -3.57
CA LEU A 97 -4.73 -14.69 -4.48
C LEU A 97 -4.33 -13.46 -5.31
N LEU A 98 -3.63 -12.50 -4.71
CA LEU A 98 -3.13 -11.32 -5.41
C LEU A 98 -2.14 -11.72 -6.50
N GLU A 99 -1.14 -12.53 -6.17
CA GLU A 99 -0.15 -13.03 -7.14
C GLU A 99 -0.81 -13.82 -8.28
N ALA A 100 -1.80 -14.66 -7.97
CA ALA A 100 -2.56 -15.39 -8.98
C ALA A 100 -3.35 -14.43 -9.90
N SER A 101 -3.93 -13.36 -9.34
CA SER A 101 -4.66 -12.36 -10.11
C SER A 101 -3.74 -11.53 -11.01
N GLU A 102 -2.57 -11.12 -10.51
CA GLU A 102 -1.55 -10.39 -11.27
C GLU A 102 -1.05 -11.22 -12.46
N LYS A 103 -0.78 -12.51 -12.23
CA LYS A 103 -0.42 -13.44 -13.30
C LYS A 103 -1.52 -13.54 -14.36
N ARG A 104 -2.79 -13.63 -13.94
CA ARG A 104 -3.91 -13.73 -14.88
C ARG A 104 -4.07 -12.46 -15.71
N ILE A 105 -3.86 -11.29 -15.11
CA ILE A 105 -3.86 -10.00 -15.82
C ILE A 105 -2.75 -9.99 -16.87
N ALA A 106 -1.52 -10.35 -16.50
CA ALA A 106 -0.39 -10.40 -17.45
C ALA A 106 -0.64 -11.37 -18.62
N GLU A 107 -1.25 -12.53 -18.37
CA GLU A 107 -1.65 -13.47 -19.43
C GLU A 107 -2.70 -12.87 -20.38
N LEU A 108 -3.73 -12.22 -19.83
CA LEU A 108 -4.78 -11.58 -20.63
C LEU A 108 -4.25 -10.39 -21.43
N GLU A 109 -3.35 -9.59 -20.86
CA GLU A 109 -2.68 -8.49 -21.57
C GLU A 109 -1.86 -9.03 -22.74
N ALA A 110 -1.07 -10.09 -22.53
CA ALA A 110 -0.30 -10.73 -23.61
C ALA A 110 -1.22 -11.30 -24.70
N GLU A 111 -2.35 -11.92 -24.33
CA GLU A 111 -3.33 -12.43 -25.27
C GLU A 111 -3.96 -11.30 -26.09
N LEU A 112 -4.35 -10.20 -25.45
CA LEU A 112 -4.92 -9.02 -26.10
C LEU A 112 -3.93 -8.39 -27.10
N VAL A 113 -2.65 -8.29 -26.73
CA VAL A 113 -1.59 -7.82 -27.63
C VAL A 113 -1.45 -8.74 -28.84
N SER A 114 -1.50 -10.06 -28.66
CA SER A 114 -1.46 -11.01 -29.78
C SER A 114 -2.69 -10.90 -30.67
N GLN A 115 -3.89 -10.76 -30.09
CA GLN A 115 -5.13 -10.62 -30.84
C GLN A 115 -5.17 -9.32 -31.64
N THR A 116 -4.75 -8.19 -31.05
CA THR A 116 -4.66 -6.90 -31.75
C THR A 116 -3.66 -6.94 -32.91
N TYR A 117 -2.52 -7.59 -32.72
CA TYR A 117 -1.55 -7.81 -33.80
C TYR A 117 -2.14 -8.65 -34.95
N LYS A 118 -2.82 -9.76 -34.64
CA LYS A 118 -3.52 -10.59 -35.65
C LYS A 118 -4.64 -9.83 -36.35
N LEU A 119 -5.41 -9.01 -35.62
CA LEU A 119 -6.45 -8.18 -36.20
C LEU A 119 -5.84 -7.14 -37.15
N HIS A 120 -4.71 -6.54 -36.82
CA HIS A 120 -4.00 -5.61 -37.71
C HIS A 120 -3.46 -6.30 -38.99
N GLU A 121 -3.01 -7.55 -38.89
CA GLU A 121 -2.62 -8.35 -40.05
C GLU A 121 -3.84 -8.73 -40.92
N LEU A 122 -4.95 -9.16 -40.30
CA LEU A 122 -6.18 -9.56 -41.00
C LEU A 122 -6.98 -8.38 -41.54
N SER A 123 -6.94 -7.24 -40.86
CA SER A 123 -7.57 -6.00 -41.31
C SER A 123 -6.83 -5.39 -42.49
N GLY A 124 -5.70 -5.99 -42.91
CA GLY A 124 -4.98 -5.65 -44.11
C GLY A 124 -4.93 -4.15 -44.25
N ASN A 125 -4.23 -3.48 -43.33
CA ASN A 125 -3.97 -2.05 -43.51
C ASN A 125 -3.25 -1.89 -44.86
N SER A 126 -4.03 -1.67 -45.92
CA SER A 126 -3.88 -0.47 -46.72
C SER A 126 -3.58 0.59 -45.69
N PRO A 127 -2.37 1.17 -45.68
CA PRO A 127 -2.09 2.20 -44.70
C PRO A 127 -3.24 3.21 -44.79
N VAL A 128 -3.52 3.98 -43.75
CA VAL A 128 -4.07 5.31 -44.05
C VAL A 128 -3.01 5.90 -44.96
N THR A 129 -3.22 5.78 -46.26
CA THR A 129 -2.13 5.72 -47.20
C THR A 129 -1.51 7.10 -47.19
N PRO A 130 -0.20 7.21 -46.92
CA PRO A 130 0.53 8.37 -47.39
C PRO A 130 0.51 8.46 -48.93
N ASP A 131 -0.06 7.47 -49.65
CA ASP A 131 -0.14 7.39 -51.14
C ASP A 131 -0.77 8.61 -51.84
N GLY A 132 -1.25 9.61 -51.10
CA GLY A 132 -1.59 10.91 -51.67
C GLY A 132 -0.39 11.85 -51.86
N TRP A 133 0.69 11.70 -51.08
CA TRP A 133 1.82 12.63 -51.05
C TRP A 133 2.83 12.34 -52.17
N ILE A 134 2.90 13.27 -53.10
CA ILE A 134 3.82 13.30 -54.24
C ILE A 134 4.99 14.21 -53.87
N SER A 135 6.22 13.72 -54.07
CA SER A 135 7.42 14.55 -53.88
C SER A 135 7.50 15.64 -54.95
N CYS A 136 7.81 16.88 -54.57
CA CYS A 136 8.04 17.97 -55.52
C CYS A 136 9.23 17.71 -56.46
N SER A 137 10.17 16.83 -56.06
CA SER A 137 11.28 16.39 -56.92
C SER A 137 10.84 15.36 -57.97
N GLU A 138 9.76 14.63 -57.70
CA GLU A 138 9.21 13.62 -58.62
C GLU A 138 8.26 14.27 -59.62
N ARG A 139 7.37 15.14 -59.12
CA ARG A 139 6.39 15.84 -59.95
C ARG A 139 5.96 17.13 -59.28
N MET A 140 6.01 18.22 -60.02
CA MET A 140 5.43 19.49 -59.59
C MET A 140 3.89 19.44 -59.68
N PRO A 141 3.18 20.09 -58.75
CA PRO A 141 1.72 20.17 -58.81
C PRO A 141 1.29 20.95 -60.06
N ALA A 142 0.12 20.62 -60.60
CA ALA A 142 -0.38 21.28 -61.81
C ALA A 142 -0.91 22.67 -61.48
N GLN A 143 -0.94 23.54 -62.49
CA GLN A 143 -1.51 24.87 -62.38
C GLN A 143 -3.02 24.79 -62.10
N ASP A 144 -3.53 25.72 -61.28
CA ASP A 144 -4.93 25.87 -60.90
C ASP A 144 -5.50 24.74 -60.01
N ASP A 145 -4.69 23.79 -59.57
CA ASP A 145 -5.08 22.73 -58.63
C ASP A 145 -5.03 23.20 -57.16
N TRP A 146 -5.98 22.70 -56.36
CA TRP A 146 -5.98 22.85 -54.91
C TRP A 146 -5.18 21.73 -54.27
N ILE A 147 -4.14 22.10 -53.53
CA ILE A 147 -3.18 21.15 -52.95
C ILE A 147 -2.95 21.41 -51.47
N LEU A 148 -2.56 20.36 -50.77
CA LEU A 148 -1.95 20.42 -49.44
C LEU A 148 -0.45 20.21 -49.60
N ILE A 149 0.36 21.01 -48.90
CA ILE A 149 1.82 21.06 -49.01
C ILE A 149 2.45 20.81 -47.65
N TYR A 150 3.52 20.02 -47.64
CA TYR A 150 4.45 19.92 -46.52
C TYR A 150 5.75 20.64 -46.87
N SER A 151 6.08 21.69 -46.11
CA SER A 151 7.23 22.55 -46.38
C SER A 151 8.52 22.02 -45.73
N LYS A 152 9.67 22.49 -46.22
CA LYS A 152 10.98 22.26 -45.59
C LYS A 152 11.10 22.82 -44.17
N HIS A 153 10.17 23.68 -43.77
CA HIS A 153 10.09 24.26 -42.42
C HIS A 153 9.20 23.42 -41.49
N GLY A 154 8.64 22.31 -41.97
CA GLY A 154 7.76 21.43 -41.19
C GLY A 154 6.32 21.91 -41.10
N GLU A 155 5.90 22.79 -42.01
CA GLU A 155 4.57 23.40 -42.00
C GLU A 155 3.65 22.70 -42.99
N TYR A 156 2.36 22.61 -42.63
CA TYR A 156 1.29 22.17 -43.51
C TYR A 156 0.49 23.38 -44.00
N MET A 157 0.37 23.51 -45.31
CA MET A 157 -0.34 24.62 -45.95
C MET A 157 -1.29 24.10 -47.02
N ALA A 158 -2.46 24.70 -47.18
CA ALA A 158 -3.40 24.40 -48.24
C ALA A 158 -3.67 25.65 -49.07
N GLY A 159 -3.68 25.49 -50.40
CA GLY A 159 -3.90 26.61 -51.31
C GLY A 159 -3.97 26.18 -52.77
N GLN A 160 -4.19 27.15 -53.64
CA GLN A 160 -4.27 26.92 -55.08
C GLN A 160 -2.94 27.25 -55.76
N VAL A 161 -2.50 26.41 -56.70
CA VAL A 161 -1.26 26.63 -57.45
C VAL A 161 -1.43 27.73 -58.49
N GLN A 162 -0.61 28.79 -58.38
CA GLN A 162 -0.51 29.89 -59.34
C GLN A 162 0.94 30.08 -59.78
N GLY A 163 1.29 29.50 -60.93
CA GLY A 163 2.66 29.54 -61.45
C GLY A 163 3.65 28.86 -60.48
N GLU A 164 4.63 29.61 -59.99
CA GLU A 164 5.63 29.12 -59.03
C GLU A 164 5.24 29.36 -57.55
N TYR A 165 4.00 29.75 -57.30
CA TYR A 165 3.49 30.05 -55.97
C TYR A 165 2.20 29.28 -55.68
N VAL A 166 1.87 29.19 -54.40
CA VAL A 166 0.59 28.68 -53.90
C VAL A 166 -0.09 29.81 -53.14
N GLU A 167 -1.27 30.19 -53.60
CA GLU A 167 -2.12 31.18 -52.95
C GLU A 167 -2.88 30.50 -51.81
N LEU A 168 -2.58 30.90 -50.58
CA LEU A 168 -3.27 30.45 -49.38
C LEU A 168 -4.63 31.16 -49.25
N SER A 169 -5.50 30.62 -48.38
CA SER A 169 -6.86 31.15 -48.19
C SER A 169 -6.92 32.60 -47.66
N ASP A 170 -5.83 33.12 -47.10
CA ASP A 170 -5.70 34.51 -46.64
C ASP A 170 -5.12 35.46 -47.72
N GLY A 171 -4.90 34.96 -48.94
CA GLY A 171 -4.30 35.71 -50.05
C GLY A 171 -2.77 35.77 -50.01
N THR A 172 -2.12 35.10 -49.06
CA THR A 172 -0.66 35.02 -49.01
C THR A 172 -0.14 34.10 -50.12
N LEU A 173 0.86 34.58 -50.87
CA LEU A 173 1.57 33.77 -51.87
C LEU A 173 2.79 33.10 -51.24
N SER A 174 2.76 31.77 -51.15
CA SER A 174 3.89 30.96 -50.68
C SER A 174 4.66 30.38 -51.85
N TRP A 175 5.99 30.50 -51.83
CA TRP A 175 6.84 30.00 -52.93
C TRP A 175 6.91 28.47 -52.94
N LEU A 176 6.58 27.84 -54.07
CA LEU A 176 6.58 26.37 -54.22
C LEU A 176 7.96 25.74 -54.05
N GLY A 177 9.04 26.48 -54.23
CA GLY A 177 10.41 25.98 -54.00
C GLY A 177 10.69 25.58 -52.55
N ASN A 178 9.81 25.91 -51.61
CA ASN A 178 9.88 25.46 -50.22
C ASN A 178 9.07 24.19 -49.93
N ALA A 179 8.30 23.69 -50.89
CA ALA A 179 7.51 22.47 -50.77
C ALA A 179 8.40 21.22 -50.94
N LEU A 180 8.28 20.26 -50.03
CA LEU A 180 8.94 18.96 -50.14
C LEU A 180 7.99 17.91 -50.73
N TYR A 181 6.75 17.91 -50.25
CA TYR A 181 5.70 16.98 -50.69
C TYR A 181 4.39 17.75 -50.85
N TRP A 182 3.55 17.30 -51.78
CA TRP A 182 2.22 17.82 -51.99
C TRP A 182 1.21 16.68 -52.21
N MET A 183 -0.07 16.94 -51.96
CA MET A 183 -1.15 16.05 -52.36
C MET A 183 -2.35 16.87 -52.81
N PRO A 184 -3.24 16.34 -53.68
CA PRO A 184 -4.52 16.98 -53.95
C PRO A 184 -5.29 17.20 -52.65
N LEU A 185 -5.93 18.36 -52.52
CA LEU A 185 -6.74 18.67 -51.34
C LEU A 185 -7.89 17.64 -51.24
N PRO A 186 -8.01 16.89 -50.12
CA PRO A 186 -9.03 15.87 -49.99
C PRO A 186 -10.43 16.48 -49.96
N GLU A 187 -11.42 15.77 -50.51
CA GLU A 187 -12.81 16.18 -50.41
C GLU A 187 -13.25 16.23 -48.94
N PRO A 188 -14.04 17.26 -48.54
CA PRO A 188 -14.57 17.32 -47.19
C PRO A 188 -15.48 16.10 -46.94
N PRO A 189 -15.48 15.53 -45.71
CA PRO A 189 -16.34 14.40 -45.39
C PRO A 189 -17.80 14.77 -45.63
N GLN A 190 -18.47 14.02 -46.51
CA GLN A 190 -19.89 14.21 -46.77
C GLN A 190 -20.68 13.79 -45.53
N GLU A 191 -21.48 14.71 -44.98
CA GLU A 191 -22.41 14.39 -43.89
C GLU A 191 -23.37 13.30 -44.37
N VAL A 192 -23.28 12.13 -43.76
CA VAL A 192 -24.24 11.03 -43.98
C VAL A 192 -25.57 11.51 -43.41
N LYS A 193 -26.53 11.81 -44.30
CA LYS A 193 -27.92 12.11 -43.93
C LYS A 193 -28.62 10.92 -43.29
#